data_AF-A0A7G5BSY9-F1
#
_entry.id   AF-A0A7G5BSY9-F1
#
_cell.length_a   1.000
_cell.length_b   1.000
_cell.length_c   1.000
_cell.angle_alpha   90.00
_cell.angle_beta   90.00
_cell.angle_gamma   90.00
#
_symmetry.space_group_name_H-M   'P 1'
#
loop_
_entity.id
_entity.type
_entity.pdbx_description
1 polymer ?
#
loop_
_entity_poly.entity_id
_entity_poly.type
_entity_poly.pdbx_seq_one_letter_code
_entity_poly.pdbx_strand_id
1 'polypeptide(L)'
;MISKILYFYRKELGNYKLVFSKIKYWWFSFILFSLVEWVGFMYLLEYTGNIMYLFIVFILYIFQILIINNKAKAIVKKNFNIPQDEFMWGGSSYNKFKEDRFKVYLVNELSINKLDKFKQLHEIINKEIDKTKLNIFFIPGVFITLFLPLWNQYITLIFKSSATLVEASKYFVTALFVIIMVTLVVSVGRMLNNDLISFRRSKLKEIETLLEGIILEHNDCNS
;
A
#
# COMPACT_ATOMS: atom_id res chain seq x y z
N MET A 1 -11.62 13.90 21.42
CA MET A 1 -10.20 14.18 21.09
C MET A 1 -9.72 13.32 19.92
N ILE A 2 -9.71 11.99 20.05
CA ILE A 2 -9.31 11.05 18.97
C ILE A 2 -10.06 11.29 17.65
N SER A 3 -11.37 11.53 17.71
CA SER A 3 -12.18 11.86 16.53
C SER A 3 -11.72 13.13 15.80
N LYS A 4 -11.31 14.17 16.54
CA LYS A 4 -10.76 15.40 15.96
C LYS A 4 -9.42 15.15 15.29
N ILE A 5 -8.56 14.36 15.93
CA ILE A 5 -7.25 13.95 15.37
C ILE A 5 -7.44 13.14 14.09
N LEU A 6 -8.33 12.15 14.09
CA LEU A 6 -8.68 11.36 12.90
C LEU A 6 -9.25 12.24 11.77
N TYR A 7 -10.11 13.21 12.11
CA TYR A 7 -10.67 14.14 11.15
C TYR A 7 -9.58 15.02 10.51
N PHE A 8 -8.71 15.61 11.33
CA PHE A 8 -7.58 16.39 10.84
C PHE A 8 -6.67 15.55 9.95
N TYR A 9 -6.29 14.36 10.40
CA TYR A 9 -5.46 13.45 9.63
C TYR A 9 -6.07 13.18 8.24
N ARG A 10 -7.36 12.80 8.19
CA ARG A 10 -8.05 12.50 6.92
C ARG A 10 -8.13 13.70 6.00
N LYS A 11 -8.33 14.89 6.55
CA LYS A 11 -8.58 16.12 5.79
C LYS A 11 -7.29 16.79 5.31
N GLU A 12 -6.21 16.72 6.09
CA GLU A 12 -4.99 17.51 5.88
C GLU A 12 -3.75 16.64 5.61
N LEU A 13 -3.60 15.50 6.30
CA LEU A 13 -2.38 14.66 6.23
C LEU A 13 -2.54 13.36 5.43
N GLY A 14 -3.75 13.03 4.99
CA GLY A 14 -4.02 11.82 4.22
C GLY A 14 -3.25 11.84 2.89
N ASN A 15 -2.62 10.72 2.53
CA ASN A 15 -1.90 10.56 1.26
C ASN A 15 -2.82 10.87 0.06
N TYR A 16 -4.09 10.47 0.16
CA TYR A 16 -5.11 10.86 -0.81
C TYR A 16 -5.24 12.37 -0.96
N LYS A 17 -5.35 13.12 0.13
CA LYS A 17 -5.48 14.58 0.04
C LYS A 17 -4.22 15.21 -0.53
N LEU A 18 -3.06 14.81 -0.02
CA LEU A 18 -1.79 15.43 -0.36
C LEU A 18 -1.38 15.15 -1.82
N VAL A 19 -1.58 13.92 -2.29
CA VAL A 19 -1.08 13.43 -3.59
C VAL A 19 -2.19 12.90 -4.50
N PHE A 20 -2.91 11.84 -4.12
CA PHE A 20 -3.79 11.13 -5.07
C PHE A 20 -4.96 11.98 -5.60
N SER A 21 -5.46 12.92 -4.80
CA SER A 21 -6.53 13.85 -5.19
C SER A 21 -6.12 14.76 -6.38
N LYS A 22 -4.81 14.91 -6.61
CA LYS A 22 -4.23 15.75 -7.66
C LYS A 22 -3.76 14.94 -8.89
N ILE A 23 -3.72 13.61 -8.81
CA ILE A 23 -3.37 12.71 -9.92
C ILE A 23 -4.53 11.81 -10.38
N LYS A 24 -5.78 12.19 -10.10
CA LYS A 24 -6.97 11.36 -10.37
C LYS A 24 -7.01 10.78 -11.80
N TYR A 25 -6.70 11.57 -12.82
CA TYR A 25 -6.70 11.13 -14.22
C TYR A 25 -5.59 10.12 -14.52
N TRP A 26 -4.36 10.41 -14.10
CA TRP A 26 -3.22 9.50 -14.24
C TRP A 26 -3.46 8.18 -13.52
N TRP A 27 -4.12 8.26 -12.37
CA TRP A 27 -4.50 7.10 -11.58
C TRP A 27 -5.58 6.23 -12.27
N PHE A 28 -6.64 6.85 -12.79
CA PHE A 28 -7.67 6.14 -13.53
C PHE A 28 -7.11 5.53 -14.83
N SER A 29 -6.24 6.27 -15.52
CA SER A 29 -5.52 5.79 -16.70
C SER A 29 -4.65 4.58 -16.38
N PHE A 30 -3.97 4.55 -15.22
CA PHE A 30 -3.21 3.40 -14.79
C PHE A 30 -4.07 2.16 -14.61
N ILE A 31 -5.19 2.28 -13.89
CA ILE A 31 -6.12 1.13 -13.68
C ILE A 31 -6.65 0.63 -15.02
N LEU A 32 -7.11 1.53 -15.89
CA LEU A 32 -7.68 1.16 -17.18
C LEU A 32 -6.63 0.48 -18.07
N PHE A 33 -5.42 1.05 -18.12
CA PHE A 33 -4.34 0.51 -18.94
C PHE A 33 -3.85 -0.85 -18.40
N SER A 34 -3.70 -1.00 -17.08
CA SER A 34 -3.40 -2.29 -16.45
C SER A 34 -4.45 -3.35 -16.77
N LEU A 35 -5.74 -2.98 -16.82
CA LEU A 35 -6.82 -3.92 -17.18
C LEU A 35 -6.73 -4.33 -18.66
N VAL A 36 -6.52 -3.36 -19.56
CA VAL A 36 -6.35 -3.63 -21.00
C VAL A 36 -5.14 -4.52 -21.26
N GLU A 37 -4.01 -4.24 -20.61
CA GLU A 37 -2.82 -5.10 -20.69
C GLU A 37 -3.10 -6.52 -20.23
N TRP A 38 -3.87 -6.68 -19.16
CA TRP A 38 -4.20 -7.99 -18.62
C TRP A 38 -5.08 -8.79 -19.58
N VAL A 39 -6.12 -8.16 -20.14
CA VAL A 39 -6.99 -8.79 -21.14
C VAL A 39 -6.21 -9.11 -22.42
N GLY A 40 -5.40 -8.17 -22.91
CA GLY A 40 -4.54 -8.37 -24.07
C GLY A 40 -3.52 -9.48 -23.86
N PHE A 41 -2.97 -9.60 -22.65
CA PHE A 41 -2.07 -10.68 -22.28
C PHE A 41 -2.75 -12.05 -22.35
N MET A 42 -3.93 -12.19 -21.71
CA MET A 42 -4.65 -13.46 -21.71
C MET A 42 -4.98 -13.91 -23.14
N TYR A 43 -5.41 -12.97 -23.98
CA TYR A 43 -5.67 -13.22 -25.41
C TYR A 43 -4.41 -13.67 -26.16
N LEU A 44 -3.27 -12.97 -25.98
CA LEU A 44 -2.01 -13.31 -26.63
C LEU A 44 -1.46 -14.66 -26.15
N LEU A 45 -1.61 -14.97 -24.87
CA LEU A 45 -1.18 -16.25 -24.30
C LEU A 45 -1.98 -17.41 -24.88
N GLU A 46 -3.29 -17.26 -25.03
CA GLU A 46 -4.17 -18.25 -25.65
C GLU A 46 -3.83 -18.46 -27.12
N TYR A 47 -3.64 -17.38 -27.89
CA TYR A 47 -3.40 -17.46 -29.33
C TYR A 47 -2.00 -17.96 -29.70
N THR A 48 -0.95 -17.48 -29.01
CA THR A 48 0.44 -17.78 -29.38
C THR A 48 1.05 -18.91 -28.55
N GLY A 49 0.51 -19.13 -27.35
CA GLY A 49 1.12 -20.02 -26.36
C GLY A 49 2.50 -19.59 -25.86
N ASN A 50 2.99 -18.39 -26.19
CA ASN A 50 4.35 -17.97 -25.86
C ASN A 50 4.40 -17.25 -24.49
N ILE A 51 5.09 -17.85 -23.53
CA ILE A 51 5.24 -17.29 -22.18
C ILE A 51 6.10 -16.02 -22.14
N MET A 52 6.89 -15.71 -23.18
CA MET A 52 7.74 -14.51 -23.21
C MET A 52 6.92 -13.21 -23.09
N TYR A 53 5.65 -13.22 -23.48
CA TYR A 53 4.74 -12.08 -23.31
C TYR A 53 4.53 -11.70 -21.83
N LEU A 54 4.74 -12.63 -20.89
CA LEU A 54 4.71 -12.34 -19.44
C LEU A 54 5.75 -11.28 -19.06
N PHE A 55 6.97 -11.40 -19.60
CA PHE A 55 8.04 -10.44 -19.33
C PHE A 55 7.71 -9.06 -19.91
N ILE A 56 7.10 -9.01 -21.09
CA ILE A 56 6.69 -7.76 -21.73
C ILE A 56 5.65 -7.05 -20.86
N VAL A 57 4.60 -7.76 -20.44
CA VAL A 57 3.55 -7.21 -19.56
C VAL A 57 4.14 -6.75 -18.23
N PHE A 58 5.04 -7.54 -17.65
CA PHE A 58 5.71 -7.17 -16.40
C PHE A 58 6.55 -5.89 -16.54
N ILE A 59 7.31 -5.75 -17.62
CA ILE A 59 8.09 -4.54 -17.92
C ILE A 59 7.19 -3.33 -18.11
N LEU A 60 6.10 -3.47 -18.87
CA LEU A 60 5.13 -2.38 -19.08
C LEU A 60 4.46 -1.95 -17.76
N TYR A 61 4.14 -2.91 -16.90
CA TYR A 61 3.58 -2.65 -15.58
C TYR A 61 4.56 -1.89 -14.67
N ILE A 62 5.84 -2.28 -14.64
CA ILE A 62 6.89 -1.54 -13.93
C ILE A 62 6.97 -0.10 -14.47
N PHE A 63 6.97 0.06 -15.79
CA PHE A 63 7.08 1.37 -16.43
C PHE A 63 5.92 2.30 -16.03
N GLN A 64 4.70 1.76 -15.95
CA GLN A 64 3.55 2.52 -15.46
C GLN A 64 3.68 2.95 -14.00
N ILE A 65 4.15 2.05 -13.12
CA ILE A 65 4.40 2.39 -11.70
C ILE A 65 5.39 3.55 -11.62
N LEU A 66 6.46 3.51 -12.42
CA LEU A 66 7.45 4.59 -12.48
C LEU A 66 6.85 5.91 -12.97
N ILE A 67 5.97 5.89 -13.98
CA ILE A 67 5.26 7.09 -14.45
C ILE A 67 4.42 7.71 -13.33
N ILE A 68 3.60 6.91 -12.63
CA ILE A 68 2.76 7.41 -11.53
C ILE A 68 3.62 7.96 -10.41
N ASN A 69 4.67 7.23 -10.03
CA ASN A 69 5.59 7.65 -8.99
C ASN A 69 6.26 8.99 -9.34
N ASN A 70 6.72 9.17 -10.58
CA ASN A 70 7.30 10.44 -11.02
C ASN A 70 6.27 11.59 -10.99
N LYS A 71 5.01 11.33 -11.37
CA LYS A 71 3.93 12.33 -11.24
C LYS A 71 3.62 12.67 -9.79
N ALA A 72 3.62 11.68 -8.90
CA ALA A 72 3.45 11.88 -7.46
C ALA A 72 4.58 12.74 -6.88
N LYS A 73 5.85 12.41 -7.18
CA LYS A 73 7.02 13.22 -6.79
C LYS A 73 6.91 14.66 -7.27
N ALA A 74 6.54 14.87 -8.54
CA ALA A 74 6.39 16.20 -9.10
C ALA A 74 5.32 17.03 -8.35
N ILE A 75 4.21 16.40 -7.94
CA ILE A 75 3.15 17.05 -7.17
C ILE A 75 3.57 17.35 -5.74
N VAL A 76 4.35 16.46 -5.12
CA VAL A 76 4.89 16.68 -3.78
C VAL A 76 5.86 17.86 -3.79
N LYS A 77 6.81 17.86 -4.73
CA LYS A 77 7.78 18.95 -4.92
C LYS A 77 7.09 20.27 -5.25
N LYS A 78 6.13 20.29 -6.18
CA LYS A 78 5.46 21.52 -6.62
C LYS A 78 4.58 22.16 -5.54
N ASN A 79 3.83 21.36 -4.77
CA ASN A 79 2.84 21.92 -3.84
C ASN A 79 3.37 22.10 -2.42
N PHE A 80 4.37 21.33 -2.01
CA PHE A 80 4.88 21.33 -0.64
C PHE A 80 6.36 21.68 -0.55
N ASN A 81 7.04 21.87 -1.69
CA ASN A 81 8.47 22.18 -1.76
C ASN A 81 9.36 21.17 -1.01
N ILE A 82 8.93 19.90 -0.95
CA ILE A 82 9.64 18.83 -0.28
C ILE A 82 10.63 18.20 -1.29
N PRO A 83 11.91 18.00 -0.94
CA PRO A 83 12.86 17.27 -1.77
C PRO A 83 12.41 15.82 -1.98
N GLN A 84 12.72 15.23 -3.12
CA GLN A 84 12.21 13.93 -3.56
C GLN A 84 13.35 13.07 -4.10
N ASP A 85 14.34 12.85 -3.23
CA ASP A 85 15.62 12.23 -3.61
C ASP A 85 15.57 10.69 -3.50
N GLU A 86 14.52 10.17 -2.85
CA GLU A 86 14.30 8.73 -2.70
C GLU A 86 13.62 8.10 -3.92
N PHE A 87 13.71 6.77 -4.05
CA PHE A 87 13.13 6.04 -5.19
C PHE A 87 11.61 6.20 -5.28
N MET A 88 10.91 6.16 -4.14
CA MET A 88 9.45 6.37 -4.05
C MET A 88 9.12 7.77 -3.54
N TRP A 89 7.93 8.28 -3.88
CA TRP A 89 7.47 9.61 -3.46
C TRP A 89 7.23 9.76 -1.94
N GLY A 90 7.02 8.65 -1.22
CA GLY A 90 6.67 8.61 0.21
C GLY A 90 7.86 8.51 1.17
N GLY A 91 8.94 9.25 0.89
CA GLY A 91 10.21 9.13 1.61
C GLY A 91 10.28 9.79 2.99
N SER A 92 11.46 9.73 3.61
CA SER A 92 11.81 10.32 4.91
C SER A 92 11.45 11.81 5.00
N SER A 93 11.80 12.61 4.00
CA SER A 93 11.48 14.05 3.95
C SER A 93 9.97 14.32 3.91
N TYR A 94 9.20 13.42 3.29
CA TYR A 94 7.74 13.51 3.25
C TYR A 94 7.12 13.11 4.59
N ASN A 95 7.66 12.09 5.26
CA ASN A 95 7.22 11.70 6.60
C ASN A 95 7.53 12.81 7.62
N LYS A 96 8.71 13.40 7.57
CA LYS A 96 9.08 14.53 8.41
C LYS A 96 8.13 15.72 8.23
N PHE A 97 7.80 16.07 6.99
CA PHE A 97 6.78 17.10 6.72
C PHE A 97 5.42 16.78 7.37
N LYS A 98 5.00 15.51 7.37
CA LYS A 98 3.75 15.10 8.03
C LYS A 98 3.86 15.18 9.55
N GLU A 99 4.97 14.76 10.12
CA GLU A 99 5.26 14.85 11.56
C GLU A 99 5.23 16.31 12.01
N ASP A 100 5.91 17.21 11.30
CA ASP A 100 5.93 18.64 11.60
C ASP A 100 4.52 19.25 11.57
N ARG A 101 3.75 18.98 10.51
CA ARG A 101 2.37 19.47 10.39
C ARG A 101 1.46 18.86 11.46
N PHE A 102 1.68 17.62 11.83
CA PHE A 102 0.94 16.96 12.90
C PHE A 102 1.26 17.56 14.26
N LYS A 103 2.54 17.77 14.56
CA LYS A 103 3.04 18.42 15.78
C LYS A 103 2.46 19.83 15.93
N VAL A 104 2.48 20.63 14.86
CA VAL A 104 1.87 21.98 14.85
C VAL A 104 0.39 21.91 15.20
N TYR A 105 -0.36 20.95 14.65
CA TYR A 105 -1.77 20.77 15.00
C TYR A 105 -1.96 20.37 16.47
N LEU A 106 -1.18 19.42 16.99
CA LEU A 106 -1.27 18.99 18.39
C LEU A 106 -0.97 20.14 19.36
N VAL A 107 0.04 20.95 19.06
CA VAL A 107 0.45 22.10 19.89
C VAL A 107 -0.57 23.24 19.81
N ASN A 108 -0.97 23.64 18.61
CA ASN A 108 -1.77 24.85 18.42
C ASN A 108 -3.27 24.61 18.66
N GLU A 109 -3.83 23.52 18.17
CA GLU A 109 -5.28 23.25 18.22
C GLU A 109 -5.70 22.43 19.44
N LEU A 110 -4.79 21.62 19.98
CA LEU A 110 -5.07 20.75 21.14
C LEU A 110 -4.26 21.11 22.39
N SER A 111 -3.38 22.13 22.31
CA SER A 111 -2.56 22.61 23.43
C SER A 111 -1.73 21.49 24.10
N ILE A 112 -1.23 20.56 23.28
CA ILE A 112 -0.34 19.47 23.68
C ILE A 112 1.09 19.87 23.35
N ASN A 113 1.82 20.35 24.35
CA ASN A 113 3.19 20.85 24.19
C ASN A 113 4.22 20.17 25.11
N LYS A 114 3.81 19.19 25.90
CA LYS A 114 4.68 18.46 26.84
C LYS A 114 4.86 17.02 26.41
N LEU A 115 6.08 16.49 26.55
CA LEU A 115 6.41 15.09 26.25
C LEU A 115 5.45 14.10 26.92
N ASP A 116 5.14 14.31 28.20
CA ASP A 116 4.24 13.42 28.94
C ASP A 116 2.84 13.37 28.33
N LYS A 117 2.35 14.49 27.79
CA LYS A 117 1.06 14.52 27.11
C LYS A 117 1.10 13.81 25.75
N PHE A 118 2.23 13.85 25.04
CA PHE A 118 2.42 13.05 23.83
C PHE A 118 2.43 11.55 24.14
N LYS A 119 3.14 11.13 25.20
CA LYS A 119 3.13 9.73 25.67
C LYS A 119 1.74 9.26 26.10
N GLN A 120 1.00 10.09 26.85
CA GLN A 120 -0.39 9.78 27.21
C GLN A 120 -1.29 9.64 25.98
N LEU A 121 -1.12 10.51 24.98
CA LEU A 121 -1.88 10.40 23.74
C LEU A 121 -1.54 9.12 22.97
N HIS A 122 -0.27 8.70 22.97
CA HIS A 122 0.19 7.45 22.37
C HIS A 122 -0.51 6.24 23.00
N GLU A 123 -0.53 6.17 24.34
CA GLU A 123 -1.25 5.10 25.06
C GLU A 123 -2.75 5.08 24.76
N ILE A 124 -3.38 6.26 24.68
CA ILE A 124 -4.81 6.37 24.35
C ILE A 124 -5.09 5.86 22.93
N ILE A 125 -4.24 6.20 21.97
CA ILE A 125 -4.35 5.71 20.58
C ILE A 125 -4.15 4.19 20.53
N ASN A 126 -3.19 3.65 21.27
CA ASN A 126 -2.92 2.21 21.30
C ASN A 126 -4.07 1.41 21.87
N LYS A 127 -4.67 1.90 22.97
CA LYS A 127 -5.91 1.32 23.52
C LYS A 127 -7.06 1.35 22.49
N GLU A 128 -7.13 2.38 21.66
CA GLU A 128 -8.17 2.50 20.63
C GLU A 128 -7.90 1.59 19.41
N ILE A 129 -6.63 1.41 19.03
CA ILE A 129 -6.21 0.42 18.02
C ILE A 129 -6.59 -0.99 18.47
N ASP A 130 -6.39 -1.30 19.74
CA ASP A 130 -6.74 -2.61 20.31
C ASP A 130 -8.25 -2.86 20.27
N LYS A 131 -9.07 -1.86 20.61
CA LYS A 131 -10.53 -1.96 20.50
C LYS A 131 -11.03 -2.12 19.06
N THR A 132 -10.27 -1.63 18.08
CA THR A 132 -10.61 -1.74 16.66
C THR A 132 -9.98 -2.96 15.99
N LYS A 133 -9.31 -3.84 16.75
CA LYS A 133 -8.95 -5.18 16.26
C LYS A 133 -10.23 -5.93 15.91
N LEU A 134 -10.51 -6.03 14.62
CA LEU A 134 -11.38 -7.10 14.13
C LEU A 134 -10.71 -8.40 14.58
N ASN A 135 -11.47 -9.24 15.29
CA ASN A 135 -11.09 -10.63 15.51
C ASN A 135 -11.14 -11.29 14.15
N ILE A 136 -10.02 -11.19 13.42
CA ILE A 136 -9.86 -11.81 12.12
C ILE A 136 -9.88 -13.31 12.40
N PHE A 137 -11.02 -13.95 12.12
CA PHE A 137 -11.19 -15.41 12.11
C PHE A 137 -10.31 -16.10 11.04
N PHE A 138 -9.53 -15.34 10.30
CA PHE A 138 -8.58 -15.79 9.30
C PHE A 138 -7.22 -16.04 9.98
N ILE A 139 -7.08 -17.19 10.62
CA ILE A 139 -5.80 -17.66 11.12
C ILE A 139 -4.99 -18.09 9.90
N PRO A 140 -3.82 -17.46 9.62
CA PRO A 140 -2.98 -17.83 8.47
C PRO A 140 -2.69 -19.34 8.41
N GLY A 141 -2.57 -19.98 9.57
CA GLY A 141 -2.47 -21.43 9.71
C GLY A 141 -3.64 -22.18 9.06
N VAL A 142 -4.90 -21.82 9.37
CA VAL A 142 -6.10 -22.47 8.78
C VAL A 142 -6.13 -22.28 7.27
N PHE A 143 -5.78 -21.09 6.79
CA PHE A 143 -5.68 -20.85 5.35
C PHE A 143 -4.62 -21.74 4.70
N ILE A 144 -3.43 -21.84 5.28
CA ILE A 144 -2.36 -22.72 4.78
C ILE A 144 -2.81 -24.18 4.79
N THR A 145 -3.42 -24.65 5.88
CA THR A 145 -3.85 -26.06 6.00
C THR A 145 -4.94 -26.42 4.99
N LEU A 146 -5.82 -25.49 4.61
CA LEU A 146 -6.86 -25.72 3.59
C LEU A 146 -6.33 -25.50 2.17
N PHE A 147 -5.46 -24.52 1.97
CA PHE A 147 -4.98 -24.13 0.65
C PHE A 147 -3.88 -25.07 0.14
N LEU A 148 -3.00 -25.56 1.01
CA LEU A 148 -1.88 -26.41 0.61
C LEU A 148 -2.34 -27.74 -0.04
N PRO A 149 -3.32 -28.49 0.52
CA PRO A 149 -3.84 -29.69 -0.12
C PRO A 149 -4.51 -29.39 -1.46
N LEU A 150 -5.31 -28.32 -1.54
CA LEU A 150 -5.96 -27.89 -2.79
C LEU A 150 -4.93 -27.53 -3.86
N TRP A 151 -3.86 -26.82 -3.48
CA TRP A 151 -2.76 -26.46 -4.37
C TRP A 151 -1.99 -27.69 -4.87
N ASN A 152 -1.67 -28.62 -3.97
CA ASN A 152 -1.02 -29.88 -4.35
C ASN A 152 -1.89 -30.70 -5.31
N GLN A 153 -3.20 -30.77 -5.05
CA GLN A 153 -4.12 -31.49 -5.91
C GLN A 153 -4.28 -30.82 -7.28
N TYR A 154 -4.33 -29.48 -7.32
CA TYR A 154 -4.35 -28.70 -8.54
C TYR A 154 -3.08 -28.91 -9.38
N ILE A 155 -1.88 -28.81 -8.78
CA ILE A 155 -0.62 -29.11 -9.46
C ILE A 155 -0.61 -30.55 -9.99
N THR A 156 -1.03 -31.52 -9.17
CA THR A 156 -1.06 -32.92 -9.57
C THR A 156 -2.01 -33.14 -10.76
N LEU A 157 -3.16 -32.47 -10.78
CA LEU A 157 -4.11 -32.57 -11.86
C LEU A 157 -3.55 -31.98 -13.15
N ILE A 158 -2.91 -30.80 -13.08
CA ILE A 158 -2.24 -30.18 -14.22
C ILE A 158 -1.14 -31.09 -14.78
N PHE A 159 -0.23 -31.58 -13.93
CA PHE A 159 0.88 -32.44 -14.34
C PHE A 159 0.41 -33.78 -14.91
N LYS A 160 -0.72 -34.34 -14.42
CA LYS A 160 -1.32 -35.55 -14.99
C LYS A 160 -2.04 -35.31 -16.30
N SER A 161 -2.60 -34.11 -16.49
CA SER A 161 -3.34 -33.74 -17.69
C SER A 161 -2.45 -33.28 -18.85
N SER A 162 -1.23 -32.83 -18.55
CA SER A 162 -0.26 -32.39 -19.55
C SER A 162 0.42 -33.59 -20.23
N ALA A 163 0.50 -33.57 -21.56
CA ALA A 163 1.15 -34.63 -22.32
C ALA A 163 2.68 -34.59 -22.22
N THR A 164 3.24 -33.42 -21.88
CA THR A 164 4.69 -33.21 -21.80
C THR A 164 5.09 -32.35 -20.60
N LEU A 165 6.32 -32.53 -20.11
CA LEU A 165 6.89 -31.73 -19.02
C LEU A 165 7.01 -30.24 -19.39
N VAL A 166 7.21 -29.92 -20.68
CA VAL A 166 7.25 -28.55 -21.20
C VAL A 166 5.90 -27.86 -20.99
N GLU A 167 4.82 -28.57 -21.32
CA GLU A 167 3.45 -28.07 -21.14
C GLU A 167 3.08 -27.90 -19.66
N ALA A 168 3.44 -28.88 -18.81
CA ALA A 168 3.25 -28.79 -17.37
C ALA A 168 3.97 -27.57 -16.77
N SER A 169 5.23 -27.36 -17.18
CA SER A 169 6.06 -26.24 -16.73
C SER A 169 5.47 -24.90 -17.16
N LYS A 170 4.91 -24.81 -18.36
CA LYS A 170 4.22 -23.61 -18.86
C LYS A 170 3.00 -23.25 -17.99
N TYR A 171 2.15 -24.22 -17.65
CA TYR A 171 1.00 -23.97 -16.76
C TYR A 171 1.45 -23.53 -15.37
N PHE A 172 2.49 -24.17 -14.82
CA PHE A 172 3.03 -23.81 -13.52
C PHE A 172 3.57 -22.36 -13.48
N VAL A 173 4.39 -21.97 -14.46
CA VAL A 173 4.91 -20.61 -14.58
C VAL A 173 3.78 -19.59 -14.74
N THR A 174 2.76 -19.92 -15.55
CA THR A 174 1.59 -19.06 -15.73
C THR A 174 0.84 -18.86 -14.42
N ALA A 175 0.60 -19.93 -13.65
CA ALA A 175 -0.08 -19.85 -12.36
C ALA A 175 0.70 -19.01 -11.34
N LEU A 176 2.02 -19.20 -11.24
CA LEU A 176 2.88 -18.37 -10.38
C LEU A 176 2.80 -16.89 -10.75
N PHE A 177 2.84 -16.57 -12.04
CA PHE A 177 2.76 -15.20 -12.49
C PHE A 177 1.40 -14.56 -12.18
N VAL A 178 0.30 -15.30 -12.36
CA VAL A 178 -1.04 -14.84 -11.96
C VAL A 178 -1.08 -14.53 -10.46
N ILE A 179 -0.50 -15.38 -9.62
CA ILE A 179 -0.43 -15.13 -8.16
C ILE A 179 0.37 -13.86 -7.86
N ILE A 180 1.53 -13.66 -8.49
CA ILE A 180 2.35 -12.46 -8.33
C ILE A 180 1.55 -11.21 -8.75
N MET A 181 0.89 -11.25 -9.90
CA MET A 181 0.09 -10.14 -10.41
C MET A 181 -1.10 -9.83 -9.50
N VAL A 182 -1.86 -10.84 -9.07
CA VAL A 182 -2.95 -10.65 -8.11
C VAL A 182 -2.42 -10.03 -6.82
N THR A 183 -1.27 -10.48 -6.33
CA THR A 183 -0.63 -9.92 -5.13
C THR A 183 -0.25 -8.46 -5.33
N LEU A 184 0.31 -8.10 -6.50
CA LEU A 184 0.63 -6.71 -6.84
C LEU A 184 -0.62 -5.84 -6.93
N VAL A 185 -1.65 -6.29 -7.63
CA VAL A 185 -2.94 -5.57 -7.75
C VAL A 185 -3.60 -5.40 -6.38
N VAL A 186 -3.60 -6.43 -5.53
CA VAL A 186 -4.12 -6.35 -4.16
C VAL A 186 -3.27 -5.42 -3.30
N SER A 187 -1.95 -5.43 -3.44
CA SER A 187 -1.06 -4.54 -2.71
C SER A 187 -1.30 -3.07 -3.06
N VAL A 188 -1.38 -2.78 -4.36
CA VAL A 188 -1.74 -1.46 -4.88
C VAL A 188 -3.16 -1.08 -4.43
N GLY A 189 -4.12 -1.99 -4.54
CA GLY A 189 -5.49 -1.82 -4.05
C GLY A 189 -5.56 -1.51 -2.55
N ARG A 190 -4.75 -2.18 -1.72
CA ARG A 190 -4.64 -1.92 -0.28
C ARG A 190 -4.03 -0.54 -0.01
N MET A 191 -3.01 -0.14 -0.75
CA MET A 191 -2.44 1.22 -0.65
C MET A 191 -3.51 2.29 -0.88
N LEU A 192 -4.47 2.03 -1.78
CA LEU A 192 -5.60 2.93 -2.06
C LEU A 192 -6.72 2.83 -1.04
N ASN A 193 -7.10 1.61 -0.65
CA ASN A 193 -8.20 1.37 0.28
C ASN A 193 -7.87 1.89 1.67
N ASN A 194 -6.61 1.84 2.11
CA ASN A 194 -6.18 2.50 3.34
C ASN A 194 -6.51 4.00 3.36
N ASP A 195 -6.70 4.62 2.20
CA ASP A 195 -7.04 6.03 2.04
C ASP A 195 -8.51 6.32 1.71
N LEU A 196 -9.17 5.48 0.90
CA LEU A 196 -10.56 5.67 0.45
C LEU A 196 -11.60 4.94 1.32
N ILE A 197 -11.30 3.70 1.72
CA ILE A 197 -12.11 2.85 2.59
C ILE A 197 -11.32 2.67 3.88
N SER A 198 -11.06 3.79 4.56
CA SER A 198 -10.16 3.77 5.71
C SER A 198 -10.82 3.03 6.88
N PHE A 199 -10.43 1.77 7.10
CA PHE A 199 -10.64 1.14 8.39
C PHE A 199 -9.99 2.04 9.44
N ARG A 200 -10.79 2.49 10.41
CA ARG A 200 -10.37 3.37 11.52
C ARG A 200 -9.02 2.95 12.12
N ARG A 201 -8.77 1.64 12.20
CA ARG A 201 -7.52 1.03 12.67
C ARG A 201 -6.28 1.41 11.87
N SER A 202 -6.30 1.34 10.53
CA SER A 202 -5.13 1.68 9.71
C SER A 202 -4.73 3.14 9.91
N LYS A 203 -5.72 4.03 10.02
CA LYS A 203 -5.49 5.46 10.27
C LYS A 203 -4.96 5.72 11.68
N LEU A 204 -5.48 5.01 12.69
CA LEU A 204 -4.93 5.10 14.04
C LEU A 204 -3.47 4.65 14.09
N LYS A 205 -3.09 3.59 13.38
CA LYS A 205 -1.69 3.15 13.27
C LYS A 205 -0.79 4.19 12.58
N GLU A 206 -1.25 4.78 11.49
CA GLU A 206 -0.49 5.85 10.82
C GLU A 206 -0.29 7.06 11.75
N ILE A 207 -1.29 7.40 12.57
CA ILE A 207 -1.18 8.46 13.57
C ILE A 207 -0.23 8.07 14.71
N GLU A 208 -0.28 6.82 15.18
CA GLU A 208 0.64 6.26 16.18
C GLU A 208 2.09 6.42 15.71
N THR A 209 2.41 6.03 14.47
CA THR A 209 3.75 6.16 13.90
C THR A 209 4.22 7.62 13.81
N LEU A 210 3.34 8.55 13.41
CA LEU A 210 3.68 9.99 13.41
C LEU A 210 3.96 10.52 14.82
N LEU A 211 3.21 10.03 15.81
CA LEU A 211 3.38 10.43 17.20
C LEU A 211 4.67 9.87 17.79
N GLU A 212 5.04 8.64 17.45
CA GLU A 212 6.34 8.05 17.82
C GLU A 212 7.50 8.85 17.26
N GLY A 213 7.44 9.27 15.98
CA GLY A 213 8.45 10.15 15.38
C GLY A 213 8.63 11.46 16.17
N ILE A 214 7.53 12.11 16.55
CA ILE A 214 7.57 13.35 17.36
C ILE A 214 8.16 13.10 18.75
N ILE A 215 7.85 11.97 19.39
CA ILE A 215 8.37 11.61 20.72
C ILE A 215 9.88 11.36 20.66
N LEU A 216 10.36 10.65 19.63
CA LEU A 216 11.77 10.38 19.42
C LEU A 216 12.57 11.68 19.20
N GLU A 217 12.10 12.55 18.32
CA GLU A 217 12.73 13.86 18.06
C GLU A 217 12.86 14.70 19.34
N HIS A 218 11.85 14.65 20.21
CA HIS A 218 11.88 15.38 21.49
C HIS A 218 12.87 14.81 22.50
N ASN A 219 13.17 13.51 22.45
CA ASN A 219 14.21 12.91 23.29
C ASN A 219 15.60 13.31 22.79
N ASP A 220 15.81 13.32 21.48
CA ASP A 220 17.11 13.66 20.86
C ASP A 220 17.49 15.13 21.05
N CYS A 221 16.52 16.05 21.18
CA CYS A 221 16.78 17.46 21.49
C CYS A 221 17.07 17.76 22.97
N ASN A 222 16.81 16.80 23.87
CA ASN A 222 17.00 16.95 25.32
C ASN A 222 18.21 16.15 25.85
N SER A 223 18.94 15.45 24.98
CA SER A 223 20.21 14.75 25.26
C SER A 223 21.41 15.58 24.82
#